data_AF-A0A7V7ZGL4-F1
#
_entry.id   AF-A0A7V7ZGL4-F1
#
_cell.length_a   1.000
_cell.length_b   1.000
_cell.length_c   1.000
_cell.angle_alpha   90.00
_cell.angle_beta   90.00
_cell.angle_gamma   90.00
#
_symmetry.space_group_name_H-M   'P 1'
#
loop_
_entity.id
_entity.type
_entity.pdbx_description
1 polymer ?
#
loop_
_entity_poly.entity_id
_entity_poly.type
_entity_poly.pdbx_seq_one_letter_code
_entity_poly.pdbx_strand_id
1 'polypeptide(L)'
;MPRYLPSVPYTCSICHTAFPLRTWFEPARPGVVQMPDSCPACGAPIRSRADLTVGTAKDLILTHYQLPTYKKLYADARGFFVKQCLTEKDIDTLEALVHDLDMAAWAAADSQEKASQKLSREDKQETSLIKRAAEEHKAGTLQQELRAAADQARAALRREREQHMRVFEQRAQR
;
A
#
# COMPACT_ATOMS: atom_id res chain seq x y z
N MET A 1 -10.98 28.05 -15.21
CA MET A 1 -9.68 27.67 -15.81
C MET A 1 -9.08 26.51 -15.01
N PRO A 2 -8.56 25.46 -15.65
CA PRO A 2 -7.88 24.37 -14.95
C PRO A 2 -6.66 24.93 -14.21
N ARG A 3 -6.45 24.54 -12.96
CA ARG A 3 -5.20 24.84 -12.24
C ARG A 3 -4.20 23.75 -12.58
N TYR A 4 -3.24 24.09 -13.43
CA TYR A 4 -2.14 23.20 -13.79
C TYR A 4 -1.06 23.23 -12.72
N LEU A 5 -0.65 22.05 -12.26
CA LEU A 5 0.58 21.92 -11.48
C LEU A 5 1.78 21.88 -12.45
N PRO A 6 2.97 22.32 -12.02
CA PRO A 6 4.19 22.17 -12.81
C PRO A 6 4.39 20.72 -13.25
N SER A 7 4.86 20.51 -14.49
CA SER A 7 5.23 19.17 -14.96
C SER A 7 6.44 18.68 -14.17
N VAL A 8 6.32 17.48 -13.59
CA VAL A 8 7.40 16.86 -12.81
C VAL A 8 7.98 15.66 -13.56
N PRO A 9 9.28 15.39 -13.43
CA PRO A 9 9.84 14.15 -13.95
C PRO A 9 9.29 12.97 -13.13
N TYR A 10 8.65 12.02 -13.80
CA TYR A 10 8.20 10.77 -13.22
C TYR A 10 9.07 9.63 -13.75
N THR A 11 9.52 8.75 -12.86
CA THR A 11 10.28 7.56 -13.22
C THR A 11 9.40 6.33 -13.04
N CYS A 12 9.22 5.55 -14.11
CA CYS A 12 8.43 4.32 -14.04
C CYS A 12 9.05 3.33 -13.06
N SER A 13 8.26 2.77 -12.13
CA SER A 13 8.72 1.75 -11.18
C SER A 13 9.09 0.41 -11.85
N ILE A 14 8.60 0.16 -13.07
CA ILE A 14 8.82 -1.10 -13.79
C ILE A 14 10.03 -1.03 -14.71
N CYS A 15 10.03 -0.11 -15.68
CA CYS A 15 11.07 0.00 -16.70
C CYS A 15 12.10 1.11 -16.44
N HIS A 16 11.93 1.88 -15.36
CA HIS A 16 12.82 2.97 -14.96
C HIS A 16 13.00 4.08 -16.01
N THR A 17 12.15 4.12 -17.04
CA THR A 17 12.11 5.23 -17.98
C THR A 17 11.54 6.47 -17.31
N ALA A 18 12.28 7.58 -17.40
CA ALA A 18 11.83 8.89 -16.95
C ALA A 18 11.06 9.63 -18.05
N PHE A 19 9.94 10.25 -17.68
CA PHE A 19 9.12 11.03 -18.61
C PHE A 19 8.37 12.16 -17.86
N PRO A 20 7.96 13.25 -18.55
CA PRO A 20 7.22 14.33 -17.92
C PRO A 20 5.80 13.90 -17.57
N LEU A 21 5.41 14.04 -16.29
CA LEU A 21 4.04 13.84 -15.81
C LEU A 21 3.39 15.20 -15.57
N ARG A 22 2.25 15.43 -16.22
CA ARG A 22 1.43 16.63 -16.04
C ARG A 22 0.22 16.30 -15.20
N THR A 23 -0.04 17.13 -14.19
CA THR A 23 -1.13 16.92 -13.25
C THR A 23 -1.98 18.19 -13.16
N TRP A 24 -3.29 18.07 -13.25
CA TRP A 24 -4.20 19.21 -13.12
C TRP A 24 -5.52 18.82 -12.46
N PHE A 25 -6.19 19.82 -11.91
CA PHE A 25 -7.55 19.67 -11.40
C PHE A 25 -8.54 20.10 -12.47
N GLU A 26 -9.46 19.21 -12.82
CA GLU A 26 -10.52 19.49 -13.78
C GLU A 26 -11.82 19.81 -13.03
N PRO A 27 -12.36 21.04 -13.11
CA PRO A 27 -13.57 21.41 -12.35
C PRO A 27 -14.80 20.54 -12.67
N ALA A 28 -14.86 19.99 -13.88
CA ALA A 28 -15.96 19.14 -14.34
C ALA A 28 -15.81 17.66 -13.92
N ARG A 29 -14.61 17.25 -13.48
CA ARG A 29 -14.34 15.87 -13.04
C ARG A 29 -13.78 15.92 -11.61
N PRO A 30 -14.52 15.43 -10.60
CA PRO A 30 -14.03 15.45 -9.23
C PRO A 30 -12.79 14.55 -9.12
N GLY A 31 -11.61 15.15 -9.17
CA GLY A 31 -10.35 14.43 -9.10
C GLY A 31 -9.17 15.15 -9.73
N VAL A 32 -8.00 14.56 -9.49
CA VAL A 32 -6.74 14.92 -10.10
C VAL A 32 -6.61 14.15 -11.41
N VAL A 33 -6.38 14.83 -12.52
CA VAL A 33 -6.09 14.21 -13.82
C VAL A 33 -4.59 14.21 -14.04
N GLN A 34 -4.05 13.08 -14.49
CA GLN A 34 -2.64 12.88 -14.79
C GLN A 34 -2.47 12.48 -16.27
N MET A 35 -1.44 13.03 -16.92
CA MET A 35 -1.07 12.68 -18.30
C MET A 35 0.44 12.52 -18.44
N PRO A 36 0.94 11.40 -19.02
CA PRO A 36 0.15 10.26 -19.50
C PRO A 36 -0.50 9.46 -18.36
N ASP A 37 -1.48 8.60 -18.67
CA ASP A 37 -2.14 7.70 -17.71
C ASP A 37 -1.30 6.43 -17.41
N SER A 38 -0.38 6.13 -18.32
CA SER A 38 0.49 4.96 -18.32
C SER A 38 1.88 5.33 -18.81
N CYS A 39 2.87 4.50 -18.49
CA CYS A 39 4.23 4.68 -18.95
C CYS A 39 4.28 4.57 -20.48
N PRO A 40 4.80 5.57 -21.20
CA PRO A 40 4.86 5.55 -22.66
C PRO A 40 5.77 4.44 -23.19
N ALA A 41 6.75 3.99 -22.40
CA ALA A 41 7.69 2.96 -22.80
C ALA A 41 7.12 1.54 -22.61
N CYS A 42 6.67 1.19 -21.41
CA CYS A 42 6.23 -0.18 -21.08
C CYS A 42 4.71 -0.36 -20.93
N GLY A 43 3.93 0.72 -20.99
CA GLY A 43 2.47 0.70 -20.80
C GLY A 43 2.02 0.44 -19.35
N ALA A 44 2.94 0.45 -18.39
CA ALA A 44 2.61 0.25 -16.98
C ALA A 44 1.72 1.38 -16.45
N PRO A 45 0.70 1.09 -15.63
CA PRO A 45 -0.10 2.14 -15.00
C PRO A 45 0.77 3.02 -14.11
N ILE A 46 0.53 4.33 -14.15
CA ILE A 46 1.20 5.25 -13.23
C ILE A 46 0.59 5.07 -11.85
N ARG A 47 1.44 4.70 -10.88
CA ARG A 47 1.07 4.60 -9.47
C ARG A 47 1.91 5.57 -8.66
N SER A 48 1.27 6.22 -7.69
CA SER A 48 1.96 6.99 -6.66
C SER A 48 2.52 6.03 -5.61
N ARG A 49 3.81 6.18 -5.28
CA ARG A 49 4.40 5.48 -4.14
C ARG A 49 3.83 6.09 -2.86
N ALA A 50 3.22 5.26 -2.01
CA ALA A 50 2.83 5.70 -0.68
C ALA A 50 4.06 5.72 0.24
N ASP A 51 4.08 6.66 1.20
CA ASP A 51 5.07 6.65 2.26
C ASP A 51 4.80 5.49 3.20
N LEU A 52 5.74 4.55 3.28
CA LEU A 52 5.64 3.39 4.15
C LEU A 52 6.06 3.82 5.56
N THR A 53 5.07 3.93 6.44
CA THR A 53 5.26 4.37 7.82
C THR A 53 4.77 3.30 8.80
N VAL A 54 5.03 3.51 10.08
CA VAL A 54 4.43 2.70 11.15
C VAL A 54 2.90 2.69 11.06
N GLY A 55 2.27 3.78 10.60
CA GLY A 55 0.83 3.83 10.35
C GLY A 55 0.40 2.84 9.28
N THR A 56 1.13 2.78 8.16
CA THR A 56 0.89 1.81 7.08
C THR A 56 1.04 0.36 7.55
N ALA A 57 1.99 0.09 8.45
CA ALA A 57 2.16 -1.23 9.05
C ALA A 57 0.99 -1.61 9.98
N LYS A 58 0.46 -0.67 10.77
CA LYS A 58 -0.75 -0.87 11.57
C LYS A 58 -1.96 -1.14 10.69
N ASP A 59 -2.14 -0.37 9.61
CA ASP A 59 -3.22 -0.56 8.65
C ASP A 59 -3.16 -1.95 7.99
N LEU A 60 -1.96 -2.45 7.67
CA LEU A 60 -1.76 -3.80 7.15
C LEU A 60 -2.24 -4.86 8.15
N ILE A 61 -1.88 -4.73 9.43
CA ILE A 61 -2.32 -5.65 10.49
C ILE A 61 -3.85 -5.61 10.62
N LEU A 62 -4.45 -4.42 10.67
CA LEU A 62 -5.91 -4.28 10.75
C LEU A 62 -6.62 -4.82 9.50
N THR A 63 -5.98 -4.72 8.33
CA THR A 63 -6.48 -5.31 7.08
C THR A 63 -6.44 -6.84 7.14
N HIS A 64 -5.36 -7.42 7.68
CA HIS A 64 -5.23 -8.87 7.87
C HIS A 64 -6.35 -9.44 8.73
N TYR A 65 -6.69 -8.75 9.83
CA TYR A 65 -7.82 -9.11 10.69
C TYR A 65 -9.20 -8.68 10.14
N GLN A 66 -9.26 -8.17 8.92
CA GLN A 66 -10.48 -7.84 8.19
C GLN A 66 -11.38 -6.79 8.87
N LEU A 67 -10.79 -5.77 9.50
CA LEU A 67 -11.57 -4.66 10.04
C LEU A 67 -12.39 -4.01 8.90
N PRO A 68 -13.71 -3.74 9.07
CA PRO A 68 -14.60 -3.40 7.96
C PRO A 68 -14.16 -2.23 7.09
N THR A 69 -13.61 -1.17 7.68
CA THR A 69 -13.06 -0.01 6.97
C THR A 69 -11.95 -0.41 6.00
N TYR A 70 -10.99 -1.21 6.47
CA TYR A 70 -9.85 -1.66 5.66
C TYR A 70 -10.22 -2.77 4.67
N LYS A 71 -11.12 -3.67 5.06
CA LYS A 71 -11.64 -4.73 4.18
C LYS A 71 -12.28 -4.15 2.93
N LYS A 72 -13.04 -3.05 3.04
CA LYS A 72 -13.64 -2.38 1.86
C LYS A 72 -12.60 -1.76 0.94
N LEU A 73 -11.47 -1.29 1.49
CA LEU A 73 -10.44 -0.58 0.75
C LEU A 73 -9.43 -1.50 0.06
N TYR A 74 -9.13 -2.64 0.67
CA TYR A 74 -8.01 -3.52 0.28
C TYR A 74 -8.40 -4.99 0.08
N ALA A 75 -9.59 -5.40 0.51
CA ALA A 75 -10.09 -6.78 0.59
C ALA A 75 -9.31 -7.69 1.56
N ASP A 76 -8.00 -7.85 1.37
CA ASP A 76 -7.11 -8.70 2.15
C ASP A 76 -5.68 -8.12 2.24
N ALA A 77 -4.80 -8.78 3.01
CA ALA A 77 -3.41 -8.36 3.19
C ALA A 77 -2.62 -8.34 1.87
N ARG A 78 -2.90 -9.28 0.96
CA ARG A 78 -2.30 -9.29 -0.39
C ARG A 78 -2.70 -8.04 -1.18
N GLY A 79 -3.98 -7.69 -1.19
CA GLY A 79 -4.52 -6.51 -1.86
C GLY A 79 -3.97 -5.22 -1.25
N PHE A 80 -3.72 -5.19 0.05
CA PHE A 80 -2.99 -4.11 0.71
C PHE A 80 -1.59 -3.92 0.13
N PHE A 81 -0.79 -4.99 0.07
CA PHE A 81 0.56 -4.95 -0.50
C PHE A 81 0.54 -4.50 -1.97
N VAL A 82 -0.33 -5.06 -2.82
CA VAL A 82 -0.39 -4.68 -4.25
C VAL A 82 -0.76 -3.21 -4.44
N LYS A 83 -1.58 -2.65 -3.53
CA LYS A 83 -2.03 -1.26 -3.62
C LYS A 83 -1.02 -0.26 -3.05
N GLN A 84 -0.30 -0.62 -1.99
CA GLN A 84 0.64 0.28 -1.29
C GLN A 84 2.09 0.13 -1.76
N CYS A 85 2.49 -1.05 -2.24
CA CYS A 85 3.85 -1.35 -2.67
C CYS A 85 3.99 -1.28 -4.20
N LEU A 86 5.05 -0.63 -4.68
CA LEU A 86 5.39 -0.62 -6.10
C LEU A 86 6.48 -1.64 -6.44
N THR A 87 7.30 -2.00 -5.46
CA THR A 87 8.46 -2.89 -5.63
C THR A 87 8.51 -3.93 -4.52
N GLU A 88 9.26 -5.01 -4.73
CA GLU A 88 9.50 -6.01 -3.69
C GLU A 88 10.21 -5.42 -2.46
N LYS A 89 11.07 -4.41 -2.66
CA LYS A 89 11.73 -3.68 -1.56
C LYS A 89 10.73 -2.94 -0.67
N ASP A 90 9.61 -2.51 -1.22
CA ASP A 90 8.54 -1.86 -0.46
C ASP A 90 7.84 -2.87 0.45
N ILE A 91 7.67 -4.11 -0.04
CA ILE A 91 7.16 -5.22 0.77
C ILE A 91 8.14 -5.54 1.90
N ASP A 92 9.44 -5.64 1.60
CA ASP A 92 10.48 -5.90 2.61
C ASP A 92 10.49 -4.80 3.69
N THR A 93 10.32 -3.55 3.28
CA THR A 93 10.23 -2.40 4.20
C THR A 93 9.02 -2.52 5.12
N LEU A 94 7.85 -2.89 4.60
CA LEU A 94 6.66 -3.10 5.43
C LEU A 94 6.80 -4.30 6.36
N GLU A 95 7.39 -5.41 5.91
CA GLU A 95 7.66 -6.56 6.78
C GLU A 95 8.60 -6.18 7.93
N ALA A 96 9.66 -5.41 7.65
CA ALA A 96 10.55 -4.89 8.69
C ALA A 96 9.82 -3.98 9.68
N LEU A 97 8.98 -3.06 9.18
CA LEU A 97 8.18 -2.18 10.03
C LEU A 97 7.19 -2.95 10.92
N VAL A 98 6.59 -4.03 10.42
CA VAL A 98 5.71 -4.90 11.21
C VAL A 98 6.51 -5.70 12.24
N HIS A 99 7.69 -6.18 11.87
CA HIS A 99 8.56 -6.91 12.78
C HIS A 99 9.03 -6.04 13.95
N ASP A 100 9.41 -4.80 13.66
CA ASP A 100 9.93 -3.86 14.67
C ASP A 100 8.82 -3.10 15.42
N LEU A 101 7.55 -3.38 15.10
CA LEU A 101 6.42 -2.71 15.71
C LEU A 101 6.25 -3.14 17.17
N ASP A 102 6.33 -2.18 18.09
CA ASP A 102 5.96 -2.41 19.48
C ASP A 102 4.43 -2.55 19.62
N MET A 103 3.96 -3.79 19.53
CA MET A 103 2.56 -4.16 19.66
C MET A 103 2.00 -3.85 21.07
N ALA A 104 2.83 -3.90 22.11
CA ALA A 104 2.40 -3.63 23.46
C ALA A 104 2.18 -2.13 23.67
N ALA A 105 3.11 -1.30 23.20
CA ALA A 105 2.96 0.15 23.20
C ALA A 105 1.76 0.59 22.36
N TRP A 106 1.53 -0.03 21.20
CA TRP A 106 0.36 0.27 20.38
C TRP A 106 -0.95 -0.08 21.11
N ALA A 107 -1.07 -1.27 21.68
CA ALA A 107 -2.27 -1.68 22.43
C ALA A 107 -2.56 -0.77 23.64
N ALA A 108 -1.52 -0.32 24.34
CA ALA A 108 -1.63 0.59 25.46
C ALA A 108 -2.10 1.99 25.02
N ALA A 109 -1.49 2.54 23.97
CA ALA A 109 -1.86 3.83 23.41
C ALA A 109 -3.31 3.86 22.91
N ASP A 110 -3.73 2.82 22.17
CA ASP A 110 -5.11 2.67 21.68
C ASP A 110 -6.11 2.64 22.85
N SER A 111 -5.82 1.84 23.87
CA SER A 111 -6.67 1.74 25.07
C SER A 111 -6.77 3.07 25.82
N GLN A 112 -5.67 3.82 25.92
CA GLN A 112 -5.63 5.11 26.61
C GLN A 112 -6.41 6.20 25.85
N GLU A 113 -6.23 6.29 24.53
CA GLU A 113 -6.93 7.26 23.69
C GLU A 113 -8.45 7.04 23.70
N LYS A 114 -8.85 5.76 23.72
CA LYS A 114 -10.25 5.34 23.67
C LYS A 114 -10.94 5.30 25.03
N ALA A 115 -10.19 5.35 26.14
CA ALA A 115 -10.74 5.30 27.50
C ALA A 115 -11.65 6.49 27.85
N SER A 116 -11.40 7.66 27.25
CA SER A 116 -12.17 8.89 27.48
C SER A 116 -13.29 9.11 26.46
N GLN A 117 -13.46 8.20 25.49
CA GLN A 117 -14.34 8.38 24.34
C GLN A 117 -15.54 7.44 24.36
N LYS A 118 -16.65 7.89 23.74
CA LYS A 118 -17.80 7.02 23.48
C LYS A 118 -17.52 6.19 22.23
N LEU A 119 -17.03 4.98 22.45
CA LEU A 119 -16.58 4.08 21.38
C LEU A 119 -17.73 3.58 20.51
N SER A 120 -17.52 3.66 19.19
CA SER A 120 -18.35 2.99 18.20
C SER A 120 -18.19 1.46 18.30
N ARG A 121 -19.03 0.73 17.56
CA ARG A 121 -18.91 -0.73 17.46
C ARG A 121 -17.58 -1.14 16.82
N GLU A 122 -17.11 -0.36 15.84
CA GLU A 122 -15.88 -0.65 15.11
C GLU A 122 -14.64 -0.38 15.97
N ASP A 123 -14.64 0.70 16.75
CA ASP A 123 -13.53 1.02 17.67
C ASP A 123 -13.31 -0.08 18.71
N LYS A 124 -14.41 -0.67 19.22
CA LYS A 124 -14.34 -1.80 20.15
C LYS A 124 -13.78 -3.06 19.48
N GLN A 125 -14.13 -3.29 18.21
CA GLN A 125 -13.58 -4.39 17.43
C GLN A 125 -12.08 -4.17 17.20
N GLU A 126 -11.68 -2.98 16.78
CA GLU A 126 -10.28 -2.61 16.59
C GLU A 126 -9.45 -2.85 17.86
N THR A 127 -9.89 -2.35 19.03
CA THR A 127 -9.17 -2.57 20.29
C THR A 127 -9.04 -4.06 20.64
N SER A 128 -10.08 -4.87 20.37
CA SER A 128 -10.00 -6.32 20.58
C SER A 128 -9.02 -7.00 19.62
N LEU A 129 -8.95 -6.54 18.36
CA LEU A 129 -8.05 -7.07 17.35
C LEU A 129 -6.60 -6.71 17.64
N ILE A 130 -6.31 -5.49 18.11
CA ILE A 130 -4.95 -5.07 18.47
C ILE A 130 -4.40 -5.94 19.60
N LYS A 131 -5.24 -6.26 20.61
CA LYS A 131 -4.83 -7.16 21.70
C LYS A 131 -4.51 -8.56 21.19
N ARG A 132 -5.39 -9.12 20.36
CA ARG A 132 -5.17 -10.43 19.72
C ARG A 132 -3.91 -10.42 18.85
N ALA A 133 -3.70 -9.36 18.07
CA ALA A 133 -2.51 -9.19 17.25
C ALA A 133 -1.23 -9.15 18.09
N ALA A 134 -1.25 -8.50 19.25
CA ALA A 134 -0.10 -8.48 20.16
C ALA A 134 0.23 -9.87 20.73
N GLU A 135 -0.78 -10.72 20.97
CA GLU A 135 -0.58 -12.11 21.40
C GLU A 135 -0.03 -12.98 20.27
N GLU A 136 -0.63 -12.90 19.07
CA GLU A 136 -0.20 -13.66 17.90
C GLU A 136 1.17 -13.22 17.37
N HIS A 137 1.54 -11.95 17.53
CA HIS A 137 2.87 -11.43 17.22
C HIS A 137 3.95 -12.00 18.15
N LYS A 138 3.64 -12.20 19.44
CA LYS A 138 4.55 -12.89 20.38
C LYS A 138 4.72 -14.37 20.03
N ALA A 139 3.66 -15.00 19.51
CA ALA A 139 3.68 -16.38 19.07
C ALA A 139 4.39 -16.58 17.70
N GLY A 140 4.63 -15.50 16.95
CA GLY A 140 5.24 -15.54 15.62
C GLY A 140 4.26 -15.90 14.48
N THR A 141 3.00 -16.22 14.81
CA THR A 141 1.99 -16.64 13.83
C THR A 141 1.61 -15.51 12.89
N LEU A 142 1.44 -14.29 13.42
CA LEU A 142 1.08 -13.12 12.62
C LEU A 142 2.12 -12.83 11.53
N GLN A 143 3.40 -12.92 11.88
CA GLN A 143 4.51 -12.69 10.95
C GLN A 143 4.53 -13.76 9.85
N GLN A 144 4.24 -15.02 10.18
CA GLN A 144 4.19 -16.09 9.19
C GLN A 144 3.04 -15.91 8.20
N GLU A 145 1.85 -15.55 8.69
CA GLU A 145 0.68 -15.31 7.83
C GLU A 145 0.88 -14.10 6.92
N LEU A 146 1.41 -13.00 7.47
CA LEU A 146 1.74 -11.80 6.71
C LEU A 146 2.83 -12.07 5.67
N ARG A 147 3.83 -12.89 6.01
CA ARG A 147 4.87 -13.31 5.06
C ARG A 147 4.32 -14.13 3.91
N ALA A 148 3.38 -15.04 4.18
CA ALA A 148 2.70 -15.79 3.12
C ALA A 148 1.90 -14.85 2.19
N ALA A 149 1.22 -13.83 2.73
CA ALA A 149 0.55 -12.81 1.92
C ALA A 149 1.55 -11.92 1.15
N ALA A 150 2.67 -11.57 1.75
CA ALA A 150 3.76 -10.83 1.13
C ALA A 150 4.36 -11.60 -0.05
N ASP A 151 4.59 -12.91 0.08
CA ASP A 151 5.09 -13.75 -1.00
C ASP A 151 4.13 -13.82 -2.19
N GLN A 152 2.82 -13.88 -1.92
CA GLN A 152 1.80 -13.79 -2.97
C GLN A 152 1.81 -12.42 -3.67
N ALA A 153 2.03 -11.34 -2.91
CA ALA A 153 2.13 -10.00 -3.47
C ALA A 153 3.42 -9.80 -4.29
N ARG A 154 4.57 -10.31 -3.81
CA ARG A 154 5.83 -10.34 -4.57
C ARG A 154 5.65 -11.07 -5.90
N ALA A 155 5.02 -12.24 -5.88
CA ALA A 155 4.73 -12.99 -7.10
C ALA A 155 3.84 -12.20 -8.08
N ALA A 156 2.84 -11.46 -7.57
CA ALA A 156 2.01 -10.60 -8.40
C ALA A 156 2.80 -9.44 -9.02
N LEU A 157 3.63 -8.74 -8.24
CA LEU A 157 4.48 -7.65 -8.72
C LEU A 157 5.50 -8.13 -9.76
N ARG A 158 6.09 -9.31 -9.56
CA ARG A 158 7.01 -9.94 -10.54
C ARG A 158 6.31 -10.20 -11.87
N ARG A 159 5.12 -10.81 -11.84
CA ARG A 159 4.34 -11.10 -13.06
C ARG A 159 3.97 -9.82 -13.80
N GLU A 160 3.52 -8.79 -13.08
CA GLU A 160 3.22 -7.48 -13.65
C GLU A 160 4.46 -6.86 -14.31
N ARG A 161 5.60 -6.90 -13.60
CA ARG A 161 6.88 -6.40 -14.11
C ARG A 161 7.30 -7.14 -15.38
N GLU A 162 7.27 -8.47 -15.38
CA GLU A 162 7.61 -9.29 -16.55
C GLU A 162 6.73 -8.98 -17.76
N GLN A 163 5.42 -8.84 -17.55
CA GLN A 163 4.48 -8.51 -18.63
C GLN A 163 4.84 -7.16 -19.29
N HIS A 164 5.09 -6.13 -18.49
CA HIS A 164 5.42 -4.80 -18.99
C HIS A 164 6.84 -4.71 -19.56
N MET A 165 7.80 -5.46 -19.02
CA MET A 165 9.15 -5.53 -19.58
C MET A 165 9.16 -6.18 -20.97
N ARG A 166 8.32 -7.20 -21.22
CA ARG A 166 8.16 -7.75 -22.58
C ARG A 166 7.66 -6.69 -23.58
N VAL A 167 6.69 -5.85 -23.17
CA VAL A 167 6.19 -4.75 -24.01
C VAL A 167 7.29 -3.73 -24.27
N PHE A 168 8.08 -3.40 -23.25
CA PHE A 168 9.23 -2.49 -23.37
C PHE A 168 10.25 -3.00 -24.40
N GLU A 169 10.66 -4.26 -24.28
CA GLU A 169 11.61 -4.90 -25.20
C GLU A 169 11.09 -4.95 -26.64
N GLN A 170 9.82 -5.31 -26.83
CA GLN A 170 9.18 -5.33 -28.16
C GLN A 170 9.15 -3.95 -28.82
N ARG A 171 9.00 -2.88 -28.03
CA ARG A 171 9.00 -1.50 -28.52
C ARG A 171 10.41 -0.97 -28.77
N ALA A 172 11.40 -1.44 -28.01
CA ALA A 172 12.80 -1.06 -28.21
C ALA A 172 13.43 -1.68 -29.47
N GLN A 173 12.85 -2.78 -29.98
CA GLN A 173 13.29 -3.47 -31.21
C GLN A 173 12.64 -2.91 -32.49
N ARG A 174 11.74 -1.93 -32.39
CA ARG A 174 11.07 -1.27 -33.52
C ARG A 174 11.69 0.09 -33.78
#